data_AF-A0A316IX43-F1
#
_entry.id   AF-A0A316IX43-F1
#
_cell.length_a   1.000
_cell.length_b   1.000
_cell.length_c   1.000
_cell.angle_alpha   90.00
_cell.angle_beta   90.00
_cell.angle_gamma   90.00
#
_symmetry.space_group_name_H-M   'P 1'
#
loop_
_entity.id
_entity.type
_entity.pdbx_description
1 polymer ?
#
loop_
_entity_poly.entity_id
_entity_poly.type
_entity_poly.pdbx_seq_one_letter_code
_entity_poly.pdbx_strand_id
1 'polypeptide(L)'
;MSSTGSDVTDIEDVFDEPANETASGPGPVEERPPARSWRTRADFVAVALIAVVSIVAALLTWAFSDARATTSITGPSAWEPLPEVVALPPSLAEVWRAKSGATQSPVIVQTPVKETGEEKPSTVVTGDGGEVNGRDPLTGDIRWTYKRDLPLCVVSTAWARAMALYSKGTNCSELTSLDGVTGERRAQRNGDAEPGTALLNEGSHLITTGSKFMEVYRRDDLVRSLEYGTLRAIVNPNKQPRAGCTYGSVAVTSGKFGLIERCPDDSSDRVSVIKPNPDKSDEPKVFASVLTGSKNAQVVAVTDKLVAVAVPNPGRLVVFDAESGNQVAETPIDVPAADFVDPPNHVTRAFATKTNVFWFTGSRTIALSQDTLTPLWTAEGTLGAGTTLAGRAIIPVKDGLRVYEQATGEVVGTIRVNREGHTGPVQLATAGRIVLEQRGGTLVALG
;
A
#
# COMPACT_ATOMS: atom_id res chain seq x y z
N MET A 1 -24.70 56.62 11.41
CA MET A 1 -25.87 56.83 10.53
C MET A 1 -26.61 55.50 10.53
N SER A 2 -27.53 55.22 11.47
CA SER A 2 -28.97 55.60 11.50
C SER A 2 -29.67 55.28 10.17
N SER A 3 -30.83 54.64 10.05
CA SER A 3 -31.90 54.07 10.91
C SER A 3 -32.76 53.20 9.95
N THR A 4 -33.56 52.19 10.30
CA THR A 4 -34.92 52.11 10.91
C THR A 4 -35.35 50.63 10.70
N GLY A 5 -36.03 49.86 11.55
CA GLY A 5 -37.11 50.13 12.50
C GLY A 5 -38.48 49.71 11.90
N SER A 6 -39.03 48.55 12.31
CA SER A 6 -40.48 48.20 12.49
C SER A 6 -40.60 46.67 12.66
N ASP A 7 -41.10 46.06 13.74
CA ASP A 7 -42.34 46.19 14.51
C ASP A 7 -43.51 45.38 13.90
N VAL A 8 -43.85 44.24 14.55
CA VAL A 8 -45.14 43.53 14.46
C VAL A 8 -45.39 42.79 15.78
N THR A 9 -45.96 43.54 16.72
CA THR A 9 -47.16 43.28 17.54
C THR A 9 -47.55 41.86 17.98
N ASP A 10 -47.73 41.80 19.30
CA ASP A 10 -48.56 40.90 20.11
C ASP A 10 -49.98 40.71 19.56
N ILE A 11 -50.47 39.47 19.66
CA ILE A 11 -51.89 39.15 19.77
C ILE A 11 -52.06 38.32 21.04
N GLU A 12 -52.58 38.99 22.06
CA GLU A 12 -53.23 38.37 23.21
C GLU A 12 -54.51 37.68 22.75
N ASP A 13 -54.68 36.40 23.10
CA ASP A 13 -55.98 35.76 23.11
C ASP A 13 -56.29 35.35 24.56
N VAL A 14 -57.30 36.05 25.08
CA VAL A 14 -57.86 35.95 26.42
C VAL A 14 -58.59 34.61 26.54
N PHE A 15 -58.23 33.82 27.55
CA PHE A 15 -59.09 32.74 28.04
C PHE A 15 -59.29 32.90 29.55
N ASP A 16 -60.57 32.83 29.92
CA ASP A 16 -61.16 33.12 31.23
C ASP A 16 -60.49 32.44 32.43
N GLU A 17 -60.47 33.16 33.57
CA GLU A 17 -60.24 32.57 34.89
C GLU A 17 -61.30 31.48 35.17
N PRO A 18 -60.91 30.22 35.42
CA PRO A 18 -61.82 29.29 36.05
C PRO A 18 -61.98 29.69 37.52
N ALA A 19 -63.25 29.80 37.91
CA ALA A 19 -63.71 30.16 39.23
C ALA A 19 -62.99 29.38 40.35
N ASN A 20 -62.78 30.11 41.44
CA ASN A 20 -62.26 29.66 42.71
C ASN A 20 -63.18 28.55 43.29
N GLU A 21 -62.93 27.28 42.95
CA GLU A 21 -63.54 26.15 43.62
C GLU A 21 -62.89 25.97 45.00
N THR A 22 -63.70 26.23 46.01
CA THR A 22 -63.45 25.96 47.41
C THR A 22 -62.93 24.54 47.68
N ALA A 23 -61.72 24.48 48.23
CA ALA A 23 -61.20 23.50 49.17
C ALA A 23 -61.90 22.13 49.23
N SER A 24 -61.35 21.14 48.52
CA SER A 24 -61.36 19.74 48.97
C SER A 24 -60.02 19.47 49.69
N GLY A 25 -60.08 18.89 50.88
CA GLY A 25 -58.97 18.77 51.82
C GLY A 25 -57.73 18.01 51.30
N PRO A 26 -56.62 18.00 52.06
CA PRO A 26 -55.39 17.35 51.62
C PRO A 26 -55.67 15.86 51.37
N GLY A 27 -55.54 15.43 50.12
CA GLY A 27 -55.45 14.01 49.78
C GLY A 27 -54.29 13.36 50.53
N PRO A 28 -54.36 12.05 50.83
CA PRO A 28 -53.33 11.38 51.59
C PRO A 28 -51.97 11.59 50.92
N VAL A 29 -51.01 12.10 51.68
CA VAL A 29 -49.61 12.19 51.25
C VAL A 29 -49.16 10.76 50.99
N GLU A 30 -48.95 10.41 49.72
CA GLU A 30 -48.40 9.11 49.35
C GLU A 30 -46.99 9.01 49.96
N GLU A 31 -46.87 8.16 50.97
CA GLU A 31 -45.67 7.99 51.76
C GLU A 31 -44.53 7.56 50.83
N ARG A 32 -43.48 8.39 50.69
CA ARG A 32 -42.31 8.02 49.87
C ARG A 32 -41.80 6.68 50.37
N PRO A 33 -41.69 5.66 49.50
CA PRO A 33 -41.23 4.34 49.94
C PRO A 33 -39.88 4.48 50.64
N PRO A 34 -39.64 3.77 51.76
CA PRO A 34 -38.42 3.90 52.54
C PRO A 34 -37.21 3.63 51.64
N ALA A 35 -36.17 4.45 51.78
CA ALA A 35 -34.94 4.29 51.03
C ALA A 35 -34.39 2.86 51.25
N ARG A 36 -34.38 2.06 50.18
CA ARG A 36 -33.95 0.65 50.25
C ARG A 36 -32.49 0.60 50.70
N SER A 37 -32.20 -0.01 51.85
CA SER A 37 -30.81 -0.19 52.30
C SER A 37 -30.12 -1.27 51.47
N TRP A 38 -29.10 -0.92 50.69
CA TRP A 38 -28.32 -1.85 49.85
C TRP A 38 -27.31 -2.70 50.65
N ARG A 39 -27.72 -3.13 51.84
CA ARG A 39 -26.88 -3.89 52.80
C ARG A 39 -27.50 -5.24 53.15
N THR A 40 -28.42 -5.76 52.35
CA THR A 40 -28.97 -7.09 52.56
C THR A 40 -28.00 -8.17 52.08
N ARG A 41 -28.13 -9.42 52.56
CA ARG A 41 -27.31 -10.56 52.08
C ARG A 41 -27.44 -10.76 50.57
N ALA A 42 -28.62 -10.52 50.01
CA ALA A 42 -28.85 -10.58 48.57
C ALA A 42 -28.05 -9.51 47.81
N ASP A 43 -27.95 -8.29 48.37
CA ASP A 43 -27.14 -7.22 47.76
C ASP A 43 -25.65 -7.58 47.77
N PHE A 44 -25.12 -8.16 48.86
CA PHE A 44 -23.73 -8.64 48.89
C PHE A 44 -23.46 -9.79 47.91
N VAL A 45 -24.41 -10.72 47.73
CA VAL A 45 -24.30 -11.78 46.71
C VAL A 45 -24.33 -11.19 45.31
N ALA A 46 -25.21 -10.23 45.04
CA ALA A 46 -25.27 -9.54 43.76
C ALA A 46 -23.97 -8.78 43.45
N VAL A 47 -23.43 -8.05 44.42
CA VAL A 47 -22.13 -7.34 44.29
C VAL A 47 -21.00 -8.33 44.06
N ALA A 48 -20.93 -9.43 44.82
CA ALA A 48 -19.91 -10.46 44.63
C ALA A 48 -20.00 -11.10 43.23
N LEU A 49 -21.22 -11.38 42.76
CA LEU A 49 -21.44 -11.91 41.42
C LEU A 49 -21.00 -10.93 40.34
N ILE A 50 -21.39 -9.65 40.45
CA ILE A 50 -20.96 -8.60 39.51
C ILE A 50 -19.43 -8.49 39.51
N ALA A 51 -18.80 -8.46 40.68
CA ALA A 51 -17.34 -8.39 40.79
C ALA A 51 -16.66 -9.59 40.11
N VAL A 52 -17.15 -10.81 40.35
CA VAL A 52 -16.64 -12.02 39.68
C VAL A 52 -16.83 -11.93 38.17
N VAL A 53 -18.01 -11.55 37.69
CA VAL A 53 -18.29 -11.40 36.26
C VAL A 53 -17.39 -10.34 35.62
N SER A 54 -17.19 -9.19 36.27
CA SER A 54 -16.28 -8.15 35.80
C SER A 54 -14.83 -8.62 35.74
N ILE A 55 -14.37 -9.36 36.76
CA ILE A 55 -13.01 -9.95 36.76
C ILE A 55 -12.86 -10.97 35.64
N VAL A 56 -13.83 -11.87 35.48
CA VAL A 56 -13.83 -12.88 34.41
C VAL A 56 -13.84 -12.20 33.04
N ALA A 57 -14.70 -11.20 32.84
CA ALA A 57 -14.75 -10.43 31.59
C ALA A 57 -13.40 -9.74 31.31
N ALA A 58 -12.80 -9.08 32.31
CA ALA A 58 -11.50 -8.44 32.16
C ALA A 58 -10.38 -9.44 31.83
N LEU A 59 -10.36 -10.61 32.49
CA LEU A 59 -9.39 -11.67 32.21
C LEU A 59 -9.56 -12.25 30.82
N LEU A 60 -10.79 -12.49 30.37
CA LEU A 60 -11.07 -12.98 29.02
C LEU A 60 -10.69 -11.93 27.97
N THR A 61 -11.09 -10.67 28.16
CA THR A 61 -10.68 -9.57 27.27
C THR A 61 -9.16 -9.46 27.17
N TRP A 62 -8.45 -9.52 28.30
CA TRP A 62 -6.98 -9.52 28.29
C TRP A 62 -6.40 -10.75 27.59
N ALA A 63 -6.91 -11.95 27.90
CA ALA A 63 -6.39 -13.20 27.37
C ALA A 63 -6.54 -13.34 25.85
N PHE A 64 -7.62 -12.79 25.29
CA PHE A 64 -7.91 -12.80 23.86
C PHE A 64 -7.65 -11.46 23.17
N SER A 65 -6.94 -10.53 23.83
CA SER A 65 -6.65 -9.22 23.26
C SER A 65 -5.55 -9.27 22.21
N ASP A 66 -5.74 -8.50 21.12
CA ASP A 66 -4.70 -8.22 20.12
C ASP A 66 -3.44 -7.60 20.75
N ALA A 67 -3.60 -6.85 21.86
CA ALA A 67 -2.50 -6.26 22.60
C ALA A 67 -1.57 -7.31 23.21
N ARG A 68 -2.12 -8.37 23.81
CA ARG A 68 -1.34 -9.49 24.35
C ARG A 68 -0.70 -10.33 23.24
N ALA A 69 -1.36 -10.44 22.10
CA ALA A 69 -0.90 -11.19 20.93
C ALA A 69 0.13 -10.43 20.07
N THR A 70 0.54 -9.23 20.49
CA THR A 70 1.47 -8.37 19.77
C THR A 70 2.77 -8.20 20.56
N THR A 71 3.91 -8.40 19.90
CA THR A 71 5.23 -7.98 20.40
C THR A 71 5.67 -6.73 19.64
N SER A 72 6.03 -5.68 20.37
CA SER A 72 6.48 -4.40 19.79
C SER A 72 7.74 -3.95 20.51
N ILE A 73 8.89 -4.15 19.87
CA ILE A 73 10.20 -3.73 20.36
C ILE A 73 10.63 -2.56 19.48
N THR A 74 10.68 -1.37 20.06
CA THR A 74 11.09 -0.14 19.37
C THR A 74 12.60 0.06 19.43
N GLY A 75 13.16 0.59 18.35
CA GLY A 75 14.57 0.98 18.25
C GLY A 75 14.83 2.41 18.76
N PRO A 76 16.07 2.91 18.65
CA PRO A 76 16.41 4.30 18.95
C PRO A 76 15.71 5.27 18.01
N SER A 77 15.69 6.54 18.44
CA SER A 77 14.93 7.62 17.80
C SER A 77 15.53 8.16 16.50
N ALA A 78 16.79 7.84 16.20
CA ALA A 78 17.49 8.29 14.99
C ALA A 78 18.69 7.38 14.66
N TRP A 79 19.16 7.49 13.42
CA TRP A 79 20.36 6.84 12.90
C TRP A 79 21.14 7.81 12.03
N GLU A 80 22.43 7.54 11.85
CA GLU A 80 23.21 8.25 10.84
C GLU A 80 22.77 7.81 9.44
N PRO A 81 22.41 8.76 8.54
CA PRO A 81 22.11 8.45 7.16
C PRO A 81 23.31 7.81 6.46
N LEU A 82 23.04 6.84 5.59
CA LEU A 82 24.10 6.26 4.78
C LEU A 82 24.68 7.32 3.82
N PRO A 83 26.02 7.34 3.62
CA PRO A 83 26.63 8.23 2.65
C PRO A 83 26.18 7.87 1.23
N GLU A 84 26.11 8.88 0.37
CA GLU A 84 25.84 8.68 -1.05
C GLU A 84 27.02 7.98 -1.73
N VAL A 85 26.70 7.14 -2.71
CA VAL A 85 27.69 6.40 -3.48
C VAL A 85 28.01 7.18 -4.74
N VAL A 86 29.23 7.68 -4.83
CA VAL A 86 29.70 8.47 -5.98
C VAL A 86 30.44 7.63 -7.03
N ALA A 87 30.78 6.37 -6.71
CA ALA A 87 31.49 5.47 -7.61
C ALA A 87 31.03 4.02 -7.45
N LEU A 88 31.03 3.27 -8.55
CA LEU A 88 30.71 1.84 -8.52
C LEU A 88 31.80 1.07 -7.76
N PRO A 89 31.42 0.15 -6.86
CA PRO A 89 32.40 -0.70 -6.20
C PRO A 89 33.03 -1.68 -7.21
N PRO A 90 34.32 -2.02 -7.06
CA PRO A 90 35.00 -2.95 -7.97
C PRO A 90 34.49 -4.40 -7.84
N SER A 91 33.88 -4.73 -6.70
CA SER A 91 33.30 -6.03 -6.39
C SER A 91 32.18 -5.86 -5.37
N LEU A 92 31.28 -6.84 -5.31
CA LEU A 92 30.24 -6.94 -4.29
C LEU A 92 30.30 -8.33 -3.66
N ALA A 93 30.27 -8.39 -2.33
CA ALA A 93 30.19 -9.63 -1.58
C ALA A 93 28.95 -9.64 -0.68
N GLU A 94 28.41 -10.81 -0.39
CA GLU A 94 27.33 -10.93 0.59
C GLU A 94 27.83 -10.48 1.97
N VAL A 95 27.15 -9.48 2.53
CA VAL A 95 27.44 -8.98 3.88
C VAL A 95 26.50 -9.58 4.92
N TRP A 96 25.23 -9.76 4.57
CA TRP A 96 24.23 -10.43 5.41
C TRP A 96 23.06 -10.94 4.57
N ARG A 97 22.28 -11.85 5.15
CA ARG A 97 21.01 -12.34 4.59
C ARG A 97 19.96 -12.54 5.66
N ALA A 98 18.70 -12.42 5.27
CA ALA A 98 17.56 -12.61 6.15
C ALA A 98 16.36 -13.21 5.40
N LYS A 99 15.50 -13.92 6.13
CA LYS A 99 14.18 -14.31 5.60
C LYS A 99 13.31 -13.09 5.42
N SER A 100 12.60 -13.03 4.29
CA SER A 100 11.69 -11.97 3.94
C SER A 100 10.61 -12.48 2.98
N GLY A 101 9.88 -13.52 3.39
CA GLY A 101 8.85 -14.17 2.57
C GLY A 101 7.64 -13.29 2.25
N ALA A 102 7.39 -12.25 3.04
CA ALA A 102 6.27 -11.32 2.85
C ALA A 102 6.65 -10.06 2.04
N THR A 103 7.89 -9.91 1.59
CA THR A 103 8.30 -8.77 0.73
C THR A 103 8.42 -9.21 -0.72
N GLN A 104 7.85 -8.43 -1.64
CA GLN A 104 7.89 -8.71 -3.08
C GLN A 104 9.15 -8.14 -3.75
N SER A 105 9.66 -7.04 -3.21
CA SER A 105 10.90 -6.37 -3.55
C SER A 105 11.61 -5.92 -2.27
N PRO A 106 12.91 -5.56 -2.31
CA PRO A 106 13.58 -5.03 -1.12
C PRO A 106 12.85 -3.79 -0.58
N VAL A 107 12.46 -3.82 0.69
CA VAL A 107 11.75 -2.71 1.33
C VAL A 107 12.77 -1.82 2.03
N ILE A 108 12.94 -0.61 1.51
CA ILE A 108 13.88 0.39 2.05
C ILE A 108 13.09 1.61 2.50
N VAL A 109 13.18 1.92 3.79
CA VAL A 109 12.63 3.17 4.32
C VAL A 109 13.55 4.31 3.91
N GLN A 110 12.96 5.27 3.20
CA GLN A 110 13.55 6.56 2.91
C GLN A 110 13.09 7.57 3.97
N THR A 111 14.02 8.30 4.57
CA THR A 111 13.74 9.29 5.61
C THR A 111 14.37 10.62 5.24
N PRO A 112 13.62 11.74 5.36
CA PRO A 112 14.18 13.06 5.13
C PRO A 112 15.23 13.40 6.19
N VAL A 113 16.40 13.83 5.74
CA VAL A 113 17.45 14.41 6.60
C VAL A 113 16.93 15.75 7.13
N LYS A 114 17.01 15.98 8.44
CA LYS A 114 16.39 17.14 9.10
C LYS A 114 16.90 18.48 8.55
N GLU A 115 18.18 18.53 8.19
CA GLU A 115 18.85 19.75 7.75
C GLU A 115 18.58 20.10 6.29
N THR A 116 18.48 19.09 5.40
CA THR A 116 18.37 19.31 3.94
C THR A 116 17.00 18.96 3.37
N GLY A 117 16.18 18.20 4.09
CA GLY A 117 14.93 17.60 3.59
C GLY A 117 15.13 16.49 2.56
N GLU A 118 16.38 16.15 2.23
CA GLU A 118 16.73 15.10 1.27
C GLU A 118 16.38 13.74 1.85
N GLU A 119 15.63 12.92 1.11
CA GLU A 119 15.30 11.57 1.52
C GLU A 119 16.51 10.63 1.34
N LYS A 120 16.92 9.99 2.44
CA LYS A 120 18.02 9.02 2.45
C LYS A 120 17.58 7.66 3.01
N PRO A 121 18.16 6.56 2.51
CA PRO A 121 17.89 5.23 3.02
C PRO A 121 18.37 5.12 4.48
N SER A 122 17.50 4.69 5.38
CA SER A 122 17.81 4.56 6.81
C SER A 122 17.69 3.14 7.34
N THR A 123 16.66 2.42 6.90
CA THR A 123 16.31 1.10 7.43
C THR A 123 15.91 0.16 6.29
N VAL A 124 16.44 -1.06 6.32
CA VAL A 124 15.95 -2.15 5.47
C VAL A 124 14.92 -2.94 6.26
N VAL A 125 13.75 -3.17 5.67
CA VAL A 125 12.66 -3.88 6.34
C VAL A 125 12.52 -5.28 5.76
N THR A 126 12.48 -6.28 6.63
CA THR A 126 12.20 -7.67 6.27
C THR A 126 10.92 -8.14 6.94
N GLY A 127 10.13 -8.96 6.24
CA GLY A 127 8.89 -9.54 6.76
C GLY A 127 8.79 -11.03 6.50
N ASP A 128 8.62 -11.85 7.54
CA ASP A 128 8.48 -13.30 7.42
C ASP A 128 7.54 -13.86 8.49
N GLY A 129 6.66 -14.80 8.12
CA GLY A 129 5.63 -15.31 9.02
C GLY A 129 4.73 -14.17 9.52
N GLY A 130 4.72 -13.90 10.82
CA GLY A 130 4.00 -12.78 11.44
C GLY A 130 4.89 -11.62 11.92
N GLU A 131 6.16 -11.61 11.53
CA GLU A 131 7.19 -10.76 12.10
C GLU A 131 7.77 -9.79 11.06
N VAL A 132 7.85 -8.52 11.43
CA VAL A 132 8.45 -7.43 10.65
C VAL A 132 9.62 -6.87 11.43
N ASN A 133 10.78 -6.83 10.81
CA ASN A 133 12.02 -6.35 11.41
C ASN A 133 12.58 -5.18 10.61
N GLY A 134 12.91 -4.08 11.28
CA GLY A 134 13.76 -3.04 10.73
C GLY A 134 15.22 -3.32 11.03
N ARG A 135 16.05 -3.28 10.00
CA ARG A 135 17.45 -3.69 10.05
C ARG A 135 18.39 -2.57 9.65
N ASP A 136 19.59 -2.63 10.22
CA ASP A 136 20.73 -1.88 9.72
C ASP A 136 21.05 -2.35 8.29
N PRO A 137 21.08 -1.45 7.29
CA PRO A 137 21.40 -1.84 5.91
C PRO A 137 22.82 -2.42 5.76
N LEU A 138 23.79 -2.00 6.58
CA LEU A 138 25.19 -2.41 6.51
C LEU A 138 25.45 -3.75 7.20
N THR A 139 24.91 -3.94 8.41
CA THR A 139 25.21 -5.12 9.24
C THR A 139 24.11 -6.18 9.24
N GLY A 140 22.86 -5.79 8.92
CA GLY A 140 21.70 -6.66 9.01
C GLY A 140 21.12 -6.80 10.41
N ASP A 141 21.72 -6.14 11.41
CA ASP A 141 21.28 -6.17 12.80
C ASP A 141 19.86 -5.65 12.94
N ILE A 142 19.05 -6.35 13.74
CA ILE A 142 17.67 -5.96 14.01
C ILE A 142 17.69 -4.77 14.97
N ARG A 143 17.10 -3.67 14.53
CA ARG A 143 16.98 -2.41 15.27
C ARG A 143 15.64 -2.27 15.98
N TRP A 144 14.58 -2.79 15.36
CA TRP A 144 13.24 -2.86 15.91
C TRP A 144 12.49 -4.06 15.35
N THR A 145 11.51 -4.56 16.11
CA THR A 145 10.68 -5.71 15.75
C THR A 145 9.22 -5.44 16.07
N TYR A 146 8.37 -5.72 15.09
CA TYR A 146 6.92 -5.78 15.28
C TYR A 146 6.42 -7.16 14.89
N LYS A 147 5.73 -7.84 15.79
CA LYS A 147 5.26 -9.21 15.59
C LYS A 147 3.83 -9.39 16.04
N ARG A 148 3.08 -10.13 15.25
CA ARG A 148 1.74 -10.60 15.58
C ARG A 148 1.64 -12.11 15.50
N ASP A 149 0.60 -12.66 16.11
CA ASP A 149 0.15 -14.04 15.95
C ASP A 149 -0.69 -14.26 14.67
N LEU A 150 -0.52 -13.39 13.68
CA LEU A 150 -1.17 -13.46 12.37
C LEU A 150 -0.10 -13.56 11.29
N PRO A 151 -0.34 -14.32 10.20
CA PRO A 151 0.58 -14.34 9.07
C PRO A 151 0.52 -13.02 8.29
N LEU A 152 1.68 -12.55 7.83
CA LEU A 152 1.82 -11.42 6.92
C LEU A 152 1.34 -11.82 5.53
N CYS A 153 0.51 -10.98 4.93
CA CYS A 153 0.22 -11.04 3.51
C CYS A 153 1.32 -10.36 2.70
N VAL A 154 1.69 -9.14 3.11
CA VAL A 154 2.70 -8.34 2.41
C VAL A 154 3.30 -7.29 3.35
N VAL A 155 4.58 -7.02 3.15
CA VAL A 155 5.29 -5.88 3.73
C VAL A 155 5.80 -4.99 2.60
N SER A 156 5.55 -3.69 2.73
CA SER A 156 6.00 -2.65 1.79
C SER A 156 6.42 -1.40 2.58
N THR A 157 6.68 -0.29 1.89
CA THR A 157 6.98 0.99 2.50
C THR A 157 6.18 2.11 1.85
N ALA A 158 5.80 3.09 2.67
CA ALA A 158 5.32 4.38 2.21
C ALA A 158 5.61 5.43 3.27
N TRP A 159 5.89 6.67 2.86
CA TRP A 159 5.96 7.83 3.77
C TRP A 159 6.90 7.67 4.97
N ALA A 160 8.13 7.20 4.73
CA ALA A 160 9.11 6.90 5.79
C ALA A 160 8.62 5.87 6.83
N ARG A 161 7.65 5.02 6.45
CA ARG A 161 7.06 3.98 7.30
C ARG A 161 7.16 2.62 6.64
N ALA A 162 7.27 1.59 7.46
CA ALA A 162 7.02 0.22 7.04
C ALA A 162 5.51 -0.05 7.11
N MET A 163 4.98 -0.69 6.07
CA MET A 163 3.57 -1.07 5.96
C MET A 163 3.45 -2.57 6.09
N ALA A 164 2.81 -3.05 7.15
CA ALA A 164 2.64 -4.46 7.44
C ALA A 164 1.16 -4.84 7.34
N LEU A 165 0.80 -5.64 6.33
CA LEU A 165 -0.56 -6.13 6.14
C LEU A 165 -0.65 -7.59 6.54
N TYR A 166 -1.50 -7.88 7.53
CA TYR A 166 -1.71 -9.22 8.07
C TYR A 166 -3.00 -9.84 7.57
N SER A 167 -3.00 -11.17 7.42
CA SER A 167 -4.21 -11.93 7.16
C SER A 167 -4.99 -12.15 8.44
N LYS A 168 -6.29 -11.85 8.42
CA LYS A 168 -7.23 -12.17 9.50
C LYS A 168 -8.51 -12.69 8.87
N GLY A 169 -8.82 -13.97 9.12
CA GLY A 169 -9.92 -14.66 8.44
C GLY A 169 -9.53 -15.09 7.02
N THR A 170 -10.30 -14.68 6.02
CA THR A 170 -10.10 -15.10 4.61
C THR A 170 -9.33 -14.09 3.76
N ASN A 171 -9.15 -12.86 4.25
CA ASN A 171 -8.58 -11.73 3.51
C ASN A 171 -7.34 -11.18 4.22
N CYS A 172 -6.65 -10.28 3.54
CA CYS A 172 -5.59 -9.44 4.08
C CYS A 172 -6.22 -8.19 4.68
N SER A 173 -6.42 -8.22 6.00
CA SER A 173 -7.34 -7.28 6.65
C SER A 173 -6.65 -6.30 7.57
N GLU A 174 -5.60 -6.66 8.32
CA GLU A 174 -5.05 -5.74 9.32
C GLU A 174 -3.79 -5.04 8.81
N LEU A 175 -3.95 -3.80 8.36
CA LEU A 175 -2.84 -2.94 7.96
C LEU A 175 -2.33 -2.17 9.17
N THR A 176 -1.05 -2.33 9.48
CA THR A 176 -0.34 -1.52 10.48
C THR A 176 0.78 -0.74 9.82
N SER A 177 0.78 0.57 10.02
CA SER A 177 1.93 1.42 9.69
C SER A 177 2.87 1.52 10.89
N LEU A 178 4.17 1.35 10.63
CA LEU A 178 5.23 1.39 11.62
C LEU A 178 6.20 2.50 11.21
N ASP A 179 6.61 3.33 12.16
CA ASP A 179 7.71 4.27 11.95
C ASP A 179 8.94 3.53 11.43
N GLY A 180 9.51 3.96 10.31
CA GLY A 180 10.57 3.20 9.66
C GLY A 180 11.91 3.25 10.42
N VAL A 181 12.10 4.22 11.32
CA VAL A 181 13.31 4.39 12.13
C VAL A 181 13.16 3.66 13.46
N THR A 182 12.03 3.86 14.14
CA THR A 182 11.84 3.39 15.52
C THR A 182 11.03 2.10 15.62
N GLY A 183 10.27 1.74 14.59
CA GLY A 183 9.29 0.65 14.65
C GLY A 183 8.04 0.97 15.47
N GLU A 184 7.86 2.21 15.93
CA GLU A 184 6.68 2.64 16.67
C GLU A 184 5.43 2.52 15.80
N ARG A 185 4.36 1.95 16.34
CA ARG A 185 3.06 1.89 15.66
C ARG A 185 2.52 3.30 15.40
N ARG A 186 2.02 3.51 14.18
CA ARG A 186 1.32 4.72 13.76
C ARG A 186 -0.17 4.38 13.53
N ALA A 187 -0.70 4.71 12.36
CA ALA A 187 -2.07 4.37 11.99
C ALA A 187 -2.26 2.87 11.77
N GLN A 188 -3.46 2.38 12.07
CA GLN A 188 -3.91 1.01 11.80
C GLN A 188 -5.28 1.04 11.14
N ARG A 189 -5.53 0.09 10.24
CA ARG A 189 -6.81 -0.02 9.52
C ARG A 189 -7.16 -1.47 9.27
N ASN A 190 -8.45 -1.78 9.39
CA ASN A 190 -9.01 -3.02 8.91
C ASN A 190 -9.64 -2.82 7.51
N GLY A 191 -9.26 -3.67 6.57
CA GLY A 191 -9.74 -3.69 5.19
C GLY A 191 -10.11 -5.09 4.70
N ASP A 192 -10.39 -5.19 3.42
CA ASP A 192 -10.83 -6.40 2.73
C ASP A 192 -9.92 -6.74 1.53
N ALA A 193 -8.66 -6.33 1.58
CA ALA A 193 -7.70 -6.61 0.50
C ALA A 193 -7.57 -8.11 0.25
N GLU A 194 -7.45 -8.49 -1.03
CA GLU A 194 -7.46 -9.89 -1.42
C GLU A 194 -6.15 -10.60 -1.07
N PRO A 195 -6.16 -11.92 -0.81
CA PRO A 195 -4.94 -12.71 -0.73
C PRO A 195 -4.07 -12.51 -1.96
N GLY A 196 -2.75 -12.40 -1.77
CA GLY A 196 -1.82 -12.11 -2.86
C GLY A 196 -1.79 -10.64 -3.28
N THR A 197 -2.34 -9.73 -2.48
CA THR A 197 -2.21 -8.28 -2.69
C THR A 197 -0.76 -7.78 -2.59
N ALA A 198 -0.47 -6.70 -3.32
CA ALA A 198 0.68 -5.83 -3.12
C ALA A 198 0.22 -4.47 -2.56
N LEU A 199 1.16 -3.75 -1.93
CA LEU A 199 0.93 -2.40 -1.44
C LEU A 199 1.76 -1.40 -2.26
N LEU A 200 1.07 -0.61 -3.08
CA LEU A 200 1.68 0.36 -3.99
C LEU A 200 1.54 1.78 -3.43
N ASN A 201 2.67 2.42 -3.17
CA ASN A 201 2.72 3.81 -2.74
C ASN A 201 2.71 4.73 -3.96
N GLU A 202 1.65 5.52 -4.15
CA GLU A 202 1.62 6.53 -5.22
C GLU A 202 2.22 7.88 -4.81
N GLY A 203 2.35 8.13 -3.49
CA GLY A 203 2.88 9.36 -2.93
C GLY A 203 2.00 9.93 -1.82
N SER A 204 0.68 10.01 -2.03
CA SER A 204 -0.29 10.47 -1.01
C SER A 204 -1.26 9.37 -0.53
N HIS A 205 -1.31 8.26 -1.25
CA HIS A 205 -2.13 7.09 -0.94
C HIS A 205 -1.35 5.78 -1.10
N LEU A 206 -1.82 4.76 -0.39
CA LEU A 206 -1.37 3.38 -0.49
C LEU A 206 -2.48 2.56 -1.12
N ILE A 207 -2.19 1.88 -2.23
CA ILE A 207 -3.16 1.14 -3.02
C ILE A 207 -2.90 -0.35 -2.82
N THR A 208 -3.96 -1.10 -2.49
CA THR A 208 -3.93 -2.57 -2.50
C THR A 208 -4.24 -3.07 -3.91
N THR A 209 -3.53 -4.11 -4.34
CA THR A 209 -3.89 -4.83 -5.57
C THR A 209 -4.79 -6.03 -5.26
N GLY A 210 -5.50 -6.52 -6.28
CA GLY A 210 -6.33 -7.70 -6.18
C GLY A 210 -6.80 -8.13 -7.56
N SER A 211 -7.39 -9.32 -7.65
CA SER A 211 -7.92 -9.88 -8.89
C SER A 211 -9.29 -9.33 -9.25
N LYS A 212 -10.06 -8.85 -8.27
CA LYS A 212 -11.40 -8.27 -8.49
C LYS A 212 -11.73 -7.10 -7.56
N PHE A 213 -10.90 -6.84 -6.55
CA PHE A 213 -11.16 -5.80 -5.56
C PHE A 213 -9.88 -5.08 -5.15
N MET A 214 -9.97 -3.77 -4.98
CA MET A 214 -8.88 -2.90 -4.56
C MET A 214 -9.38 -1.87 -3.55
N GLU A 215 -8.52 -1.51 -2.61
CA GLU A 215 -8.73 -0.42 -1.65
C GLU A 215 -7.58 0.57 -1.72
N VAL A 216 -7.88 1.82 -1.40
CA VAL A 216 -6.90 2.90 -1.37
C VAL A 216 -6.98 3.60 -0.03
N TYR A 217 -5.84 3.79 0.63
CA TYR A 217 -5.75 4.39 1.97
C TYR A 217 -4.90 5.65 1.96
N ARG A 218 -5.33 6.67 2.71
CA ARG A 218 -4.64 7.95 2.82
C ARG A 218 -3.40 7.88 3.73
N ARG A 219 -2.36 8.67 3.39
CA ARG A 219 -1.03 8.77 4.05
C ARG A 219 -0.98 8.74 5.57
N ASP A 220 -1.84 9.48 6.25
CA ASP A 220 -1.63 9.79 7.67
C ASP A 220 -2.47 8.95 8.64
N ASP A 221 -3.67 8.58 8.23
CA ASP A 221 -4.65 7.92 9.09
C ASP A 221 -5.18 6.61 8.51
N LEU A 222 -4.71 6.22 7.32
CA LEU A 222 -5.15 5.04 6.58
C LEU A 222 -6.67 5.00 6.37
N VAL A 223 -7.32 6.17 6.35
CA VAL A 223 -8.73 6.26 5.98
C VAL A 223 -8.87 5.85 4.52
N ARG A 224 -9.84 4.96 4.26
CA ARG A 224 -10.12 4.46 2.91
C ARG A 224 -10.66 5.59 2.04
N SER A 225 -9.93 5.95 1.00
CA SER A 225 -10.30 6.98 0.02
C SER A 225 -11.04 6.41 -1.18
N LEU A 226 -10.84 5.13 -1.50
CA LEU A 226 -11.48 4.44 -2.61
C LEU A 226 -11.63 2.95 -2.29
N GLU A 227 -12.75 2.38 -2.71
CA GLU A 227 -12.97 0.95 -2.90
C GLU A 227 -13.37 0.71 -4.36
N TYR A 228 -12.72 -0.20 -5.06
CA TYR A 228 -12.92 -0.40 -6.50
C TYR A 228 -13.10 -1.88 -6.85
N GLY A 229 -14.17 -2.21 -7.58
CA GLY A 229 -14.44 -3.54 -8.13
C GLY A 229 -15.58 -4.30 -7.45
N THR A 230 -15.38 -5.60 -7.24
CA THR A 230 -16.38 -6.50 -6.64
C THR A 230 -16.44 -6.31 -5.11
N LEU A 231 -17.32 -5.43 -4.66
CA LEU A 231 -17.56 -5.19 -3.23
C LEU A 231 -18.14 -6.42 -2.55
N ARG A 232 -17.59 -6.77 -1.38
CA ARG A 232 -18.11 -7.87 -0.54
C ARG A 232 -19.49 -7.56 0.04
N ALA A 233 -19.70 -6.31 0.44
CA ALA A 233 -20.95 -5.82 1.01
C ALA A 233 -21.35 -4.53 0.29
N ILE A 234 -22.29 -4.63 -0.63
CA ILE A 234 -22.80 -3.48 -1.38
C ILE A 234 -23.70 -2.67 -0.46
N VAL A 235 -23.21 -1.51 -0.02
CA VAL A 235 -24.03 -0.53 0.74
C VAL A 235 -24.90 0.25 -0.22
N ASN A 236 -24.31 0.80 -1.28
CA ASN A 236 -24.98 1.55 -2.32
C ASN A 236 -24.82 0.83 -3.66
N PRO A 237 -25.89 0.27 -4.24
CA PRO A 237 -25.79 -0.38 -5.54
C PRO A 237 -25.54 0.65 -6.66
N ASN A 238 -24.95 0.18 -7.76
CA ASN A 238 -24.75 0.95 -9.00
C ASN A 238 -23.89 2.23 -8.86
N LYS A 239 -22.96 2.26 -7.90
CA LYS A 239 -22.02 3.39 -7.70
C LYS A 239 -20.74 3.30 -8.52
N GLN A 240 -20.37 2.09 -8.95
CA GLN A 240 -19.12 1.83 -9.65
C GLN A 240 -19.39 1.31 -11.06
N PRO A 241 -18.58 1.70 -12.05
CA PRO A 241 -18.59 1.04 -13.33
C PRO A 241 -18.01 -0.37 -13.17
N ARG A 242 -18.40 -1.30 -14.04
CA ARG A 242 -17.60 -2.50 -14.33
C ARG A 242 -17.25 -3.37 -13.10
N ALA A 243 -18.13 -3.43 -12.10
CA ALA A 243 -17.88 -4.17 -10.85
C ALA A 243 -17.70 -5.70 -11.02
N GLY A 244 -17.97 -6.25 -12.21
CA GLY A 244 -17.78 -7.66 -12.56
C GLY A 244 -16.50 -7.97 -13.33
N CYS A 245 -15.59 -7.01 -13.51
CA CYS A 245 -14.32 -7.24 -14.20
C CYS A 245 -13.26 -7.82 -13.26
N THR A 246 -12.29 -8.52 -13.85
CA THR A 246 -11.07 -8.93 -13.14
C THR A 246 -9.88 -8.06 -13.54
N TYR A 247 -8.85 -8.03 -12.72
CA TYR A 247 -7.69 -7.15 -12.89
C TYR A 247 -6.45 -7.94 -13.27
N GLY A 248 -5.74 -7.46 -14.30
CA GLY A 248 -4.51 -8.11 -14.81
C GLY A 248 -3.26 -7.57 -14.11
N SER A 249 -3.00 -6.28 -14.27
CA SER A 249 -1.84 -5.59 -13.72
C SER A 249 -2.19 -4.15 -13.31
N VAL A 250 -1.39 -3.59 -12.41
CA VAL A 250 -1.56 -2.27 -11.80
C VAL A 250 -0.20 -1.57 -11.75
N ALA A 251 -0.19 -0.29 -12.08
CA ALA A 251 0.95 0.60 -11.85
C ALA A 251 0.46 1.96 -11.33
N VAL A 252 1.30 2.65 -10.58
CA VAL A 252 0.94 3.88 -9.87
C VAL A 252 1.87 5.02 -10.22
N THR A 253 1.37 6.24 -10.08
CA THR A 253 2.14 7.49 -10.11
C THR A 253 1.43 8.51 -9.24
N SER A 254 2.09 9.61 -8.92
CA SER A 254 1.50 10.65 -8.07
C SER A 254 0.12 11.09 -8.57
N GLY A 255 -0.92 10.83 -7.76
CA GLY A 255 -2.31 11.21 -8.02
C GLY A 255 -3.08 10.36 -9.04
N LYS A 256 -2.49 9.29 -9.60
CA LYS A 256 -3.17 8.39 -10.57
C LYS A 256 -2.69 6.95 -10.41
N PHE A 257 -3.55 6.00 -10.73
CA PHE A 257 -3.11 4.62 -10.97
C PHE A 257 -3.79 4.06 -12.21
N GLY A 258 -3.03 3.26 -12.96
CA GLY A 258 -3.49 2.56 -14.15
C GLY A 258 -3.66 1.09 -13.84
N LEU A 259 -4.71 0.48 -14.37
CA LEU A 259 -4.91 -0.96 -14.29
C LEU A 259 -5.43 -1.54 -15.59
N ILE A 260 -5.13 -2.83 -15.80
CA ILE A 260 -5.78 -3.65 -16.82
C ILE A 260 -7.05 -4.27 -16.25
N GLU A 261 -8.18 -4.01 -16.89
CA GLU A 261 -9.47 -4.61 -16.60
C GLU A 261 -9.84 -5.63 -17.68
N ARG A 262 -10.36 -6.78 -17.25
CA ARG A 262 -10.89 -7.83 -18.10
C ARG A 262 -12.35 -8.00 -17.80
N CYS A 263 -13.17 -7.43 -18.66
CA CYS A 263 -14.61 -7.40 -18.49
C CYS A 263 -15.27 -8.45 -19.37
N PRO A 264 -16.28 -9.20 -18.88
CA PRO A 264 -16.95 -10.25 -19.65
C PRO A 264 -17.52 -9.77 -21.00
N ASP A 265 -17.99 -8.52 -21.04
CA ASP A 265 -18.65 -7.93 -22.22
C ASP A 265 -17.66 -7.22 -23.18
N ASP A 266 -16.38 -7.13 -22.82
CA ASP A 266 -15.36 -6.46 -23.64
C ASP A 266 -14.72 -7.44 -24.64
N SER A 267 -14.47 -6.95 -25.86
CA SER A 267 -13.81 -7.74 -26.92
C SER A 267 -12.31 -7.95 -26.67
N SER A 268 -11.70 -7.11 -25.84
CA SER A 268 -10.27 -7.12 -25.48
C SER A 268 -10.06 -6.58 -24.07
N ASP A 269 -8.86 -6.73 -23.53
CA ASP A 269 -8.51 -6.12 -22.24
C ASP A 269 -8.59 -4.59 -22.36
N ARG A 270 -8.89 -3.93 -21.25
CA ARG A 270 -9.05 -2.48 -21.15
C ARG A 270 -7.98 -1.91 -20.24
N VAL A 271 -7.44 -0.75 -20.59
CA VAL A 271 -6.67 0.06 -19.65
C VAL A 271 -7.57 1.14 -19.07
N SER A 272 -7.60 1.23 -17.75
CA SER A 272 -8.31 2.29 -17.03
C SER A 272 -7.33 3.07 -16.16
N VAL A 273 -7.47 4.39 -16.13
CA VAL A 273 -6.68 5.29 -15.26
C VAL A 273 -7.63 5.93 -14.27
N ILE A 274 -7.36 5.76 -12.98
CA ILE A 274 -8.27 6.10 -11.89
C ILE A 274 -7.60 7.06 -10.92
N LYS A 275 -8.39 7.99 -10.38
CA LYS A 275 -7.96 8.88 -9.29
C LYS A 275 -8.02 8.11 -7.95
N PRO A 276 -6.94 8.11 -7.14
CA PRO A 276 -6.91 7.41 -5.84
C PRO A 276 -7.81 8.04 -4.77
N ASN A 277 -8.18 9.31 -4.93
CA ASN A 277 -9.03 10.08 -4.02
C ASN A 277 -10.19 10.79 -4.76
N PRO A 278 -11.24 10.05 -5.16
CA PRO A 278 -12.50 10.63 -5.59
C PRO A 278 -13.21 11.37 -4.45
N ASP A 279 -14.31 12.07 -4.78
CA ASP A 279 -15.09 12.82 -3.78
C ASP A 279 -15.87 11.88 -2.83
N LYS A 280 -16.22 10.67 -3.29
CA LYS A 280 -16.80 9.60 -2.46
C LYS A 280 -16.07 8.30 -2.71
N SER A 281 -15.83 7.54 -1.65
CA SER A 281 -15.02 6.30 -1.73
C SER A 281 -15.67 5.20 -2.57
N ASP A 282 -16.98 5.20 -2.73
CA ASP A 282 -17.75 4.22 -3.49
C ASP A 282 -18.06 4.67 -4.93
N GLU A 283 -17.72 5.92 -5.31
CA GLU A 283 -17.92 6.49 -6.65
C GLU A 283 -16.56 6.83 -7.29
N PRO A 284 -15.90 5.89 -7.98
CA PRO A 284 -14.58 6.10 -8.55
C PRO A 284 -14.57 7.18 -9.63
N LYS A 285 -13.56 8.06 -9.60
CA LYS A 285 -13.28 8.99 -10.68
C LYS A 285 -12.32 8.36 -11.67
N VAL A 286 -12.85 7.95 -12.82
CA VAL A 286 -12.09 7.40 -13.94
C VAL A 286 -11.68 8.55 -14.87
N PHE A 287 -10.38 8.69 -15.11
CA PHE A 287 -9.85 9.64 -16.08
C PHE A 287 -10.04 9.09 -17.50
N ALA A 288 -9.40 7.95 -17.77
CA ALA A 288 -9.43 7.28 -19.07
C ALA A 288 -9.85 5.82 -18.91
N SER A 289 -10.54 5.27 -19.91
CA SER A 289 -10.89 3.85 -19.96
C SER A 289 -11.09 3.40 -21.39
N VAL A 290 -10.11 2.70 -21.96
CA VAL A 290 -10.08 2.35 -23.39
C VAL A 290 -9.70 0.89 -23.62
N LEU A 291 -10.28 0.30 -24.68
CA LEU A 291 -9.94 -1.05 -25.11
C LEU A 291 -8.53 -1.05 -25.73
N THR A 292 -7.71 -2.02 -25.34
CA THR A 292 -6.32 -2.15 -25.81
C THR A 292 -6.21 -2.86 -27.16
N GLY A 293 -7.30 -3.48 -27.62
CA GLY A 293 -7.33 -4.25 -28.86
C GLY A 293 -6.57 -5.59 -28.78
N SER A 294 -6.18 -6.03 -27.57
CA SER A 294 -5.60 -7.34 -27.32
C SER A 294 -6.03 -7.91 -25.97
N LYS A 295 -5.88 -9.22 -25.78
CA LYS A 295 -6.06 -9.88 -24.48
C LYS A 295 -4.69 -10.11 -23.84
N ASN A 296 -4.65 -10.30 -22.52
CA ASN A 296 -3.43 -10.43 -21.73
C ASN A 296 -2.53 -9.19 -21.83
N ALA A 297 -3.16 -8.01 -21.81
CA ALA A 297 -2.46 -6.74 -21.75
C ALA A 297 -1.86 -6.51 -20.35
N GLN A 298 -0.83 -5.68 -20.27
CA GLN A 298 -0.20 -5.28 -19.01
C GLN A 298 0.08 -3.79 -18.96
N VAL A 299 -0.32 -3.11 -17.89
CA VAL A 299 0.18 -1.76 -17.60
C VAL A 299 1.63 -1.91 -17.17
N VAL A 300 2.52 -1.24 -17.89
CA VAL A 300 3.97 -1.23 -17.64
C VAL A 300 4.36 -0.05 -16.78
N ALA A 301 3.84 1.13 -17.12
CA ALA A 301 4.18 2.38 -16.46
C ALA A 301 3.04 3.38 -16.56
N VAL A 302 2.95 4.27 -15.57
CA VAL A 302 2.01 5.40 -15.55
C VAL A 302 2.81 6.65 -15.16
N THR A 303 2.56 7.75 -15.85
CA THR A 303 3.06 9.09 -15.53
C THR A 303 1.88 10.03 -15.34
N ASP A 304 2.16 11.30 -15.03
CA ASP A 304 1.11 12.33 -14.94
C ASP A 304 0.27 12.41 -16.23
N LYS A 305 0.90 12.18 -17.39
CA LYS A 305 0.31 12.36 -18.72
C LYS A 305 0.08 11.08 -19.50
N LEU A 306 0.81 10.00 -19.24
CA LEU A 306 0.84 8.83 -20.12
C LEU A 306 0.67 7.53 -19.35
N VAL A 307 0.05 6.54 -19.99
CA VAL A 307 0.04 5.14 -19.55
C VAL A 307 0.57 4.26 -20.67
N ALA A 308 1.60 3.46 -20.37
CA ALA A 308 2.16 2.50 -21.30
C ALA A 308 1.62 1.10 -21.01
N VAL A 309 1.12 0.46 -22.06
CA VAL A 309 0.48 -0.84 -22.01
C VAL A 309 1.19 -1.77 -22.98
N ALA A 310 1.76 -2.85 -22.46
CA ALA A 310 2.31 -3.93 -23.27
C ALA A 310 1.18 -4.87 -23.66
N VAL A 311 1.08 -5.18 -24.95
CA VAL A 311 0.05 -6.09 -25.48
C VAL A 311 0.68 -7.16 -26.38
N PRO A 312 0.19 -8.41 -26.33
CA PRO A 312 0.70 -9.49 -27.17
C PRO A 312 0.03 -9.54 -28.55
N ASN A 313 0.60 -10.37 -29.42
CA ASN A 313 0.05 -10.82 -30.71
C ASN A 313 -0.41 -9.70 -31.68
N PRO A 314 0.53 -8.98 -32.34
CA PRO A 314 1.99 -9.00 -32.15
C PRO A 314 2.40 -8.22 -30.89
N GLY A 315 3.58 -8.52 -30.36
CA GLY A 315 4.16 -7.79 -29.23
C GLY A 315 4.36 -6.31 -29.57
N ARG A 316 3.66 -5.45 -28.84
CA ARG A 316 3.75 -3.99 -28.99
C ARG A 316 3.57 -3.29 -27.65
N LEU A 317 4.19 -2.13 -27.52
CA LEU A 317 3.96 -1.19 -26.43
C LEU A 317 3.07 -0.07 -26.97
N VAL A 318 1.87 0.06 -26.42
CA VAL A 318 0.91 1.10 -26.78
C VAL A 318 0.87 2.13 -25.66
N VAL A 319 1.05 3.40 -26.00
CA VAL A 319 1.03 4.51 -25.05
C VAL A 319 -0.25 5.30 -25.25
N PHE A 320 -1.00 5.49 -24.17
CA PHE A 320 -2.21 6.30 -24.15
C PHE A 320 -2.00 7.54 -23.29
N ASP A 321 -2.71 8.61 -23.63
CA ASP A 321 -2.86 9.77 -22.77
C ASP A 321 -3.68 9.38 -21.53
N ALA A 322 -3.15 9.66 -20.35
CA ALA A 322 -3.68 9.22 -19.06
C ALA A 322 -4.96 9.95 -18.64
N GLU A 323 -5.39 10.99 -19.39
CA GLU A 323 -6.59 11.76 -19.09
C GLU A 323 -7.70 11.54 -20.11
N SER A 324 -7.39 11.62 -21.39
CA SER A 324 -8.34 11.41 -22.50
C SER A 324 -8.47 9.95 -22.93
N GLY A 325 -7.45 9.12 -22.69
CA GLY A 325 -7.39 7.74 -23.20
C GLY A 325 -7.02 7.65 -24.68
N ASN A 326 -6.71 8.76 -25.34
CA ASN A 326 -6.29 8.76 -26.73
C ASN A 326 -4.95 8.04 -26.88
N GLN A 327 -4.84 7.18 -27.91
CA GLN A 327 -3.57 6.55 -28.25
C GLN A 327 -2.60 7.61 -28.79
N VAL A 328 -1.41 7.69 -28.18
CA VAL A 328 -0.36 8.67 -28.50
C VAL A 328 0.75 8.04 -29.31
N ALA A 329 1.15 6.81 -28.96
CA ALA A 329 2.21 6.10 -29.65
C ALA A 329 1.95 4.59 -29.63
N GLU A 330 2.52 3.90 -30.62
CA GLU A 330 2.56 2.45 -30.68
C GLU A 330 3.92 2.04 -31.24
N THR A 331 4.60 1.12 -30.55
CA THR A 331 5.93 0.67 -30.94
C THR A 331 6.01 -0.85 -30.85
N PRO A 332 6.43 -1.55 -31.91
CA PRO A 332 6.72 -2.98 -31.84
C PRO A 332 7.78 -3.27 -30.77
N ILE A 333 7.59 -4.33 -30.00
CA ILE A 333 8.58 -4.81 -29.03
C ILE A 333 8.88 -6.27 -29.30
N ASP A 334 10.16 -6.62 -29.25
CA ASP A 334 10.60 -8.01 -29.30
C ASP A 334 10.48 -8.63 -27.91
N VAL A 335 9.27 -9.04 -27.54
CA VAL A 335 9.00 -9.74 -26.27
C VAL A 335 8.41 -11.12 -26.60
N PRO A 336 8.99 -12.21 -26.07
CA PRO A 336 8.47 -13.55 -26.31
C PRO A 336 7.02 -13.66 -25.84
N ALA A 337 6.17 -14.39 -26.57
CA ALA A 337 4.78 -14.59 -26.17
C ALA A 337 4.64 -15.19 -24.75
N ALA A 338 5.62 -16.01 -24.33
CA ALA A 338 5.67 -16.61 -22.99
C ALA A 338 5.90 -15.61 -21.84
N ASP A 339 6.38 -14.41 -22.15
CA ASP A 339 6.62 -13.34 -21.17
C ASP A 339 5.34 -12.51 -20.89
N PHE A 340 4.32 -12.60 -21.77
CA PHE A 340 3.02 -11.95 -21.57
C PHE A 340 2.11 -12.75 -20.64
N VAL A 341 2.51 -12.84 -19.37
CA VAL A 341 1.75 -13.48 -18.28
C VAL A 341 1.44 -12.48 -17.19
N ASP A 342 0.27 -12.60 -16.56
CA ASP A 342 -0.08 -11.70 -15.46
C ASP A 342 1.03 -11.63 -14.41
N PRO A 343 1.48 -10.42 -14.07
CA PRO A 343 2.57 -10.30 -13.12
C PRO A 343 2.10 -10.78 -11.74
N PRO A 344 3.01 -11.38 -10.94
CA PRO A 344 2.71 -11.74 -9.56
C PRO A 344 2.13 -10.55 -8.80
N ASN A 345 1.10 -10.80 -8.00
CA ASN A 345 0.41 -9.78 -7.19
C ASN A 345 -0.19 -8.63 -8.01
N HIS A 346 -0.36 -8.81 -9.33
CA HIS A 346 -0.82 -7.79 -10.28
C HIS A 346 0.14 -6.59 -10.42
N VAL A 347 1.43 -6.73 -10.09
CA VAL A 347 2.39 -5.61 -10.17
C VAL A 347 3.49 -5.92 -11.15
N THR A 348 3.53 -5.17 -12.24
CA THR A 348 4.62 -5.25 -13.21
C THR A 348 5.94 -4.91 -12.53
N ARG A 349 6.97 -5.73 -12.76
CA ARG A 349 8.29 -5.52 -12.18
C ARG A 349 9.00 -4.42 -12.95
N ALA A 350 8.98 -3.23 -12.37
CA ALA A 350 9.64 -2.07 -12.91
C ALA A 350 10.28 -1.23 -11.81
N PHE A 351 11.28 -0.44 -12.18
CA PHE A 351 11.74 0.68 -11.38
C PHE A 351 11.85 1.92 -12.25
N ALA A 352 11.61 3.09 -11.66
CA ALA A 352 11.69 4.37 -12.34
C ALA A 352 12.83 5.22 -11.78
N THR A 353 13.36 6.06 -12.64
CA THR A 353 14.32 7.12 -12.33
C THR A 353 13.75 8.44 -12.81
N LYS A 354 14.54 9.52 -12.75
CA LYS A 354 14.08 10.81 -13.29
C LYS A 354 13.90 10.80 -14.81
N THR A 355 14.59 9.91 -15.52
CA THR A 355 14.66 9.93 -16.99
C THR A 355 14.17 8.64 -17.65
N ASN A 356 14.08 7.55 -16.90
CA ASN A 356 13.80 6.22 -17.44
C ASN A 356 12.89 5.39 -16.54
N VAL A 357 12.06 4.55 -17.17
CA VAL A 357 11.43 3.37 -16.54
C VAL A 357 12.12 2.12 -17.07
N PHE A 358 12.51 1.21 -16.18
CA PHE A 358 13.06 -0.09 -16.56
C PHE A 358 12.03 -1.17 -16.25
N TRP A 359 11.56 -1.87 -17.26
CA TRP A 359 10.53 -2.90 -17.15
C TRP A 359 11.12 -4.28 -17.44
N PHE A 360 10.96 -5.20 -16.49
CA PHE A 360 11.30 -6.61 -16.69
C PHE A 360 10.12 -7.40 -17.25
N THR A 361 10.30 -7.95 -18.44
CA THR A 361 9.28 -8.71 -19.17
C THR A 361 9.12 -10.13 -18.65
N GLY A 362 10.15 -10.68 -18.01
CA GLY A 362 10.25 -12.11 -17.66
C GLY A 362 11.55 -12.74 -18.12
N SER A 363 12.12 -12.26 -19.23
CA SER A 363 13.41 -12.71 -19.78
C SER A 363 14.39 -11.58 -20.10
N ARG A 364 13.88 -10.36 -20.29
CA ARG A 364 14.66 -9.16 -20.66
C ARG A 364 14.16 -7.93 -19.92
N THR A 365 14.97 -6.89 -19.88
CA THR A 365 14.61 -5.60 -19.30
C THR A 365 14.63 -4.53 -20.38
N ILE A 366 13.50 -3.87 -20.58
CA ILE A 366 13.34 -2.78 -21.56
C ILE A 366 13.42 -1.45 -20.81
N ALA A 367 14.33 -0.58 -21.23
CA ALA A 367 14.37 0.79 -20.77
C ALA A 367 13.43 1.65 -21.63
N LEU A 368 12.52 2.35 -20.96
CA LEU A 368 11.60 3.32 -21.55
C LEU A 368 12.04 4.74 -21.17
N SER A 369 11.75 5.71 -22.02
CA SER A 369 11.83 7.13 -21.67
C SER A 369 10.77 7.46 -20.61
N GLN A 370 11.11 8.20 -19.55
CA GLN A 370 10.13 8.64 -18.57
C GLN A 370 9.12 9.64 -19.16
N ASP A 371 9.56 10.46 -20.14
CA ASP A 371 8.74 11.54 -20.70
C ASP A 371 7.73 11.06 -21.73
N THR A 372 8.08 10.03 -22.50
CA THR A 372 7.28 9.52 -23.63
C THR A 372 6.79 8.10 -23.43
N LEU A 373 7.35 7.37 -22.45
CA LEU A 373 7.14 5.93 -22.23
C LEU A 373 7.43 5.04 -23.46
N THR A 374 8.19 5.54 -24.43
CA THR A 374 8.61 4.78 -25.61
C THR A 374 9.90 3.99 -25.31
N PRO A 375 10.09 2.80 -25.90
CA PRO A 375 11.32 2.02 -25.73
C PRO A 375 12.56 2.77 -26.21
N LEU A 376 13.66 2.65 -25.46
CA LEU A 376 14.96 3.22 -25.79
C LEU A 376 15.97 2.12 -26.15
N TRP A 377 16.08 1.12 -25.30
CA TRP A 377 16.99 -0.02 -25.48
C TRP A 377 16.54 -1.22 -24.64
N THR A 378 17.07 -2.40 -24.97
CA THR A 378 16.71 -3.66 -24.31
C THR A 378 17.96 -4.38 -23.81
N ALA A 379 17.92 -4.80 -22.55
CA ALA A 379 18.91 -5.69 -21.94
C ALA A 379 18.41 -7.13 -21.98
N GLU A 380 19.11 -7.98 -22.75
CA GLU A 380 18.77 -9.40 -22.90
C GLU A 380 19.34 -10.26 -21.76
N GLY A 381 18.63 -11.35 -21.45
CA GLY A 381 19.07 -12.38 -20.50
C GLY A 381 19.13 -11.90 -19.05
N THR A 382 18.19 -11.04 -18.67
CA THR A 382 18.11 -10.42 -17.34
C THR A 382 17.20 -11.22 -16.42
N LEU A 383 17.33 -11.01 -15.12
CA LEU A 383 16.55 -11.67 -14.06
C LEU A 383 15.58 -10.71 -13.35
N GLY A 384 15.51 -9.45 -13.76
CA GLY A 384 14.72 -8.43 -13.08
C GLY A 384 14.97 -7.04 -13.64
N ALA A 385 14.18 -6.06 -13.17
CA ALA A 385 14.19 -4.70 -13.72
C ALA A 385 15.52 -3.99 -13.44
N GLY A 386 16.13 -4.26 -12.28
CA GLY A 386 17.36 -3.61 -11.85
C GLY A 386 17.10 -2.53 -10.81
N THR A 387 18.12 -1.69 -10.59
CA THR A 387 18.05 -0.48 -9.77
C THR A 387 19.18 0.47 -10.18
N THR A 388 19.36 1.59 -9.49
CA THR A 388 20.48 2.52 -9.71
C THR A 388 21.53 2.42 -8.62
N LEU A 389 22.80 2.50 -9.03
CA LEU A 389 23.95 2.63 -8.13
C LEU A 389 24.96 3.59 -8.78
N ALA A 390 25.41 4.61 -8.04
CA ALA A 390 26.38 5.61 -8.53
C ALA A 390 26.01 6.21 -9.91
N GLY A 391 24.73 6.53 -10.12
CA GLY A 391 24.23 7.11 -11.38
C GLY A 391 24.17 6.15 -12.57
N ARG A 392 24.42 4.86 -12.39
CA ARG A 392 24.29 3.83 -13.45
C ARG A 392 23.14 2.89 -13.16
N ALA A 393 22.54 2.32 -14.21
CA ALA A 393 21.59 1.23 -14.06
C ALA A 393 22.37 -0.07 -13.83
N ILE A 394 22.02 -0.80 -12.79
CA ILE A 394 22.53 -2.15 -12.51
C ILE A 394 21.38 -3.14 -12.67
N ILE A 395 21.54 -4.10 -13.58
CA ILE A 395 20.49 -5.04 -13.95
C ILE A 395 20.99 -6.47 -13.64
N PRO A 396 20.20 -7.29 -12.91
CA PRO A 396 20.63 -8.63 -12.54
C PRO A 396 20.62 -9.53 -13.78
N VAL A 397 21.74 -10.24 -13.97
CA VAL A 397 21.93 -11.28 -14.99
C VAL A 397 22.44 -12.54 -14.30
N LYS A 398 22.45 -13.68 -14.99
CA LYS A 398 22.84 -14.98 -14.41
C LYS A 398 24.13 -14.92 -13.57
N ASP A 399 25.19 -14.31 -14.11
CA ASP A 399 26.53 -14.33 -13.50
C ASP A 399 26.84 -13.09 -12.62
N GLY A 400 25.88 -12.18 -12.44
CA GLY A 400 26.10 -10.99 -11.62
C GLY A 400 25.12 -9.84 -11.84
N LEU A 401 25.64 -8.61 -11.78
CA LEU A 401 24.94 -7.35 -12.04
C LEU A 401 25.62 -6.67 -13.21
N ARG A 402 24.94 -6.57 -14.35
CA ARG A 402 25.46 -5.87 -15.52
C ARG A 402 25.17 -4.38 -15.37
N VAL A 403 26.18 -3.57 -15.64
CA VAL A 403 26.16 -2.11 -15.46
C VAL A 403 25.92 -1.46 -16.81
N TYR A 404 24.94 -0.56 -16.86
CA TYR A 404 24.50 0.15 -18.04
C TYR A 404 24.56 1.66 -17.84
N GLU A 405 24.94 2.37 -18.90
CA GLU A 405 24.57 3.77 -19.07
C GLU A 405 23.04 3.86 -19.23
N GLN A 406 22.37 4.69 -18.43
CA GLN A 406 20.91 4.70 -18.35
C GLN A 406 20.24 5.16 -19.65
N ALA A 407 20.81 6.16 -20.31
CA ALA A 407 20.22 6.76 -21.50
C ALA A 407 20.48 5.94 -22.75
N THR A 408 21.71 5.41 -22.91
CA THR A 408 22.14 4.77 -24.16
C THR A 408 22.05 3.24 -24.14
N GLY A 409 22.06 2.62 -22.96
CA GLY A 409 22.15 1.17 -22.83
C GLY A 409 23.55 0.62 -23.11
N GLU A 410 24.58 1.48 -23.18
CA GLU A 410 25.97 1.06 -23.30
C GLU A 410 26.39 0.26 -22.06
N VAL A 411 26.99 -0.91 -22.28
CA VAL A 411 27.48 -1.77 -21.20
C VAL A 411 28.81 -1.24 -20.70
N VAL A 412 28.85 -0.79 -19.45
CA VAL A 412 30.07 -0.30 -18.79
C VAL A 412 30.88 -1.47 -18.21
N GLY A 413 30.20 -2.52 -17.76
CA GLY A 413 30.85 -3.66 -17.14
C GLY A 413 29.87 -4.64 -16.50
N THR A 414 30.39 -5.57 -15.72
CA THR A 414 29.60 -6.52 -14.94
C THR A 414 30.27 -6.80 -13.61
N ILE A 415 29.54 -6.59 -12.52
CA ILE A 415 29.97 -6.94 -11.17
C ILE A 415 29.51 -8.37 -10.91
N ARG A 416 30.45 -9.30 -10.70
CA ARG A 416 30.10 -10.71 -10.46
C ARG A 416 29.41 -10.87 -9.10
N VAL A 417 28.35 -11.68 -9.06
CA VAL A 417 27.65 -12.04 -7.84
C VAL A 417 27.32 -13.52 -7.90
N ASN A 418 27.76 -14.28 -6.90
CA ASN A 418 27.35 -15.68 -6.75
C ASN A 418 25.99 -15.74 -6.04
N ARG A 419 24.99 -16.35 -6.70
CA ARG A 419 23.63 -16.52 -6.15
C ARG A 419 23.32 -17.95 -5.70
N GLU A 420 24.34 -18.78 -5.54
CA GLU A 420 24.22 -20.14 -4.98
C GLU A 420 23.19 -21.01 -5.72
N GLY A 421 23.06 -20.82 -7.04
CA GLY A 421 22.13 -21.57 -7.89
C GLY A 421 20.70 -21.03 -7.95
N HIS A 422 20.39 -19.86 -7.39
CA HIS A 422 19.08 -19.21 -7.57
C HIS A 422 18.78 -18.96 -9.05
N THR A 423 17.64 -19.47 -9.54
CA THR A 423 17.20 -19.38 -10.94
C THR A 423 15.97 -18.50 -11.12
N GLY A 424 15.35 -18.08 -10.01
CA GLY A 424 14.18 -17.23 -10.04
C GLY A 424 14.52 -15.77 -10.33
N PRO A 425 13.50 -14.92 -10.48
CA PRO A 425 13.70 -13.49 -10.65
C PRO A 425 14.37 -12.84 -9.43
N VAL A 426 15.01 -11.70 -9.66
CA VAL A 426 15.77 -10.93 -8.67
C VAL A 426 15.29 -9.49 -8.69
N GLN A 427 14.66 -9.03 -7.62
CA GLN A 427 14.33 -7.61 -7.44
C GLN A 427 15.46 -6.91 -6.70
N LEU A 428 15.85 -5.73 -7.19
CA LEU A 428 16.96 -4.97 -6.63
C LEU A 428 16.48 -3.67 -5.99
N ALA A 429 17.23 -3.20 -5.00
CA ALA A 429 17.20 -1.83 -4.53
C ALA A 429 18.56 -1.48 -3.91
N THR A 430 18.81 -0.19 -3.68
CA THR A 430 20.07 0.28 -3.07
C THR A 430 19.83 1.08 -1.80
N ALA A 431 20.68 0.83 -0.80
CA ALA A 431 20.75 1.59 0.44
C ALA A 431 22.20 2.06 0.65
N GLY A 432 22.50 3.30 0.27
CA GLY A 432 23.88 3.76 0.16
C GLY A 432 24.67 2.83 -0.78
N ARG A 433 25.80 2.30 -0.29
CA ARG A 433 26.64 1.34 -1.04
C ARG A 433 26.10 -0.09 -1.11
N ILE A 434 25.07 -0.40 -0.32
CA ILE A 434 24.52 -1.75 -0.24
C ILE A 434 23.55 -1.97 -1.39
N VAL A 435 23.78 -3.02 -2.16
CA VAL A 435 22.82 -3.53 -3.14
C VAL A 435 22.04 -4.67 -2.49
N LEU A 436 20.72 -4.53 -2.42
CA LEU A 436 19.82 -5.54 -1.88
C LEU A 436 19.25 -6.38 -3.03
N GLU A 437 19.29 -7.70 -2.88
CA GLU A 437 18.64 -8.65 -3.77
C GLU A 437 17.52 -9.39 -3.04
N GLN A 438 16.28 -9.21 -3.47
CA GLN A 438 15.18 -10.09 -3.09
C GLN A 438 15.19 -11.32 -4.02
N ARG A 439 15.48 -12.49 -3.43
CA ARG A 439 15.56 -13.79 -4.09
C ARG A 439 14.48 -14.71 -3.53
N GLY A 440 13.29 -14.69 -4.13
CA GLY A 440 12.13 -15.37 -3.56
C GLY A 440 11.81 -14.84 -2.16
N GLY A 441 11.76 -15.70 -1.15
CA GLY A 441 11.53 -15.32 0.25
C GLY A 441 12.77 -14.95 1.05
N THR A 442 13.92 -14.68 0.41
CA THR A 442 15.17 -14.29 1.08
C THR A 442 15.64 -12.94 0.57
N LEU A 443 16.02 -12.06 1.50
CA LEU A 443 16.70 -10.81 1.21
C LEU A 443 18.20 -10.98 1.46
N VAL A 444 19.02 -10.62 0.48
CA VAL A 444 20.48 -10.68 0.54
C VAL A 444 21.04 -9.27 0.34
N ALA A 445 21.93 -8.85 1.23
CA ALA A 445 22.65 -7.58 1.09
C ALA A 445 24.06 -7.82 0.58
N LEU A 446 24.45 -7.01 -0.41
CA LEU A 446 25.75 -7.03 -1.05
C LEU A 446 26.46 -5.70 -0.82
N GLY A 447 27.72 -5.71 -0.36
CA GLY A 447 28.44 -4.49 0.01
C GLY A 447 29.93 -4.51 -0.26
#